data_AF-A0A0A7LV29-F1
#
_entry.id   AF-A0A0A7LV29-F1
#
_cell.length_a   1.000
_cell.length_b   1.000
_cell.length_c   1.000
_cell.angle_alpha   90.00
_cell.angle_beta   90.00
_cell.angle_gamma   90.00
#
_symmetry.space_group_name_H-M   'P 1'
#
loop_
_entity.id
_entity.type
_entity.pdbx_description
1 polymer ?
#
loop_
_entity_poly.entity_id
_entity_poly.type
_entity_poly.pdbx_seq_one_letter_code
_entity_poly.pdbx_strand_id
1 'polypeptide(L)'
;MQKQLRKPANWQDFERLCKQLWGEVWRVPYEIKLNGRAGQAQAGVDVYAIPEGENAYWGIQCKLKDESTNAQLTEAEIAAELAKARMFEPPLAVLVLATTANKDVALERIVRGVDLASRREGGPKVLLYCWDDIVGLLDQHRQSLDWYLNAQKFSDRFDFALRFADSSQDLLVRPEFTRSIKIYEYPAWTGHPAERPATTILVQGEKVRIAPIPKQLRRILDGFQHFQHLTQLRNNPFNVSNLAVCPIELHLTNTGTRVLENWKVQFEFGGEIKALTDSRGDGLPSLSKPRPNKFEQNRFTHKTMLPLVQGDSSVVEVFLLPMPEAAIIPVRWKLLARDYSKEGVLQVTVRPRYNNRFEYEAVENPEALREPEILSIKESMDE
;
A
#
# COMPACT_ATOMS: atom_id res chain seq x y z
N MET A 1 34.44 -2.83 -5.55
CA MET A 1 33.13 -2.52 -6.17
C MET A 1 32.48 -1.46 -5.30
N GLN A 2 32.61 -0.18 -5.65
CA GLN A 2 32.07 0.92 -4.84
C GLN A 2 30.55 0.84 -4.84
N LYS A 3 29.94 0.70 -3.65
CA LYS A 3 28.50 0.91 -3.48
C LYS A 3 28.26 2.40 -3.67
N GLN A 4 27.51 2.78 -4.70
CA GLN A 4 27.10 4.16 -4.89
C GLN A 4 26.15 4.54 -3.74
N LEU A 5 26.66 5.30 -2.76
CA LEU A 5 25.84 5.83 -1.67
C LEU A 5 24.87 6.86 -2.25
N ARG A 6 23.60 6.74 -1.84
CA ARG A 6 22.58 7.73 -2.19
C ARG A 6 22.92 9.06 -1.51
N LYS A 7 22.72 10.17 -2.22
CA LYS A 7 22.86 11.52 -1.66
C LYS A 7 21.71 11.82 -0.67
N PRO A 8 21.90 12.72 0.30
CA PRO A 8 20.84 13.18 1.19
C PRO A 8 19.64 13.76 0.43
N ALA A 9 18.43 13.52 0.93
CA ALA A 9 17.19 13.93 0.27
C ALA A 9 16.88 15.43 0.43
N ASN A 10 17.38 16.06 1.48
CA ASN A 10 17.19 17.48 1.79
C ASN A 10 18.45 18.05 2.46
N TRP A 11 18.47 19.38 2.61
CA TRP A 11 19.65 20.08 3.12
C TRP A 11 19.89 19.81 4.62
N GLN A 12 18.82 19.62 5.41
CA GLN A 12 18.95 19.29 6.84
C GLN A 12 19.61 17.93 7.06
N ASP A 13 19.27 16.93 6.25
CA ASP A 13 19.89 15.61 6.30
C ASP A 13 21.37 15.69 5.91
N PHE A 14 21.72 16.57 4.96
CA PHE A 14 23.11 16.78 4.57
C PHE A 14 23.93 17.46 5.66
N GLU A 15 23.39 18.48 6.32
CA GLU A 15 24.04 19.12 7.47
C GLU A 15 24.26 18.13 8.63
N ARG A 16 23.25 17.30 8.93
CA ARG A 16 23.35 16.24 9.95
C ARG A 16 24.42 15.21 9.59
N LEU A 17 24.49 14.80 8.31
CA LEU A 17 25.56 13.93 7.82
C LEU A 17 26.93 14.59 8.02
N CYS A 18 27.09 15.86 7.65
CA CYS A 18 28.36 16.56 7.81
C CYS A 18 28.75 16.67 9.29
N LYS A 19 27.82 17.04 10.17
CA LYS A 19 28.07 17.04 11.62
C LYS A 19 28.52 15.67 12.14
N GLN A 20 27.86 14.60 11.72
CA GLN A 20 28.22 13.25 12.16
C GLN A 20 29.61 12.84 11.66
N LEU A 21 29.84 12.98 10.36
CA LEU A 21 31.09 12.61 9.70
C LEU A 21 32.27 13.39 10.25
N TRP A 22 32.20 14.72 10.26
CA TRP A 22 33.31 15.53 10.74
C TRP A 22 33.48 15.48 12.26
N GLY A 23 32.45 15.10 13.01
CA GLY A 23 32.61 14.77 14.44
C GLY A 23 33.54 13.58 14.66
N GLU A 24 33.47 12.57 13.78
CA GLU A 24 34.39 11.42 13.80
C GLU A 24 35.76 11.80 13.23
N VAL A 25 35.81 12.45 12.06
CA VAL A 25 37.06 12.87 11.40
C VAL A 25 37.91 13.78 12.28
N TRP A 26 37.29 14.76 12.94
CA TRP A 26 37.96 15.70 13.84
C TRP A 26 38.10 15.18 15.27
N ARG A 27 37.65 13.94 15.54
CA ARG A 27 37.67 13.29 16.86
C ARG A 27 36.99 14.10 17.98
N VAL A 28 35.94 14.83 17.64
CA VAL A 28 35.17 15.70 18.55
C VAL A 28 33.65 15.45 18.45
N PRO A 29 33.18 14.19 18.61
CA PRO A 29 31.78 13.83 18.35
C PRO A 29 30.77 14.56 19.26
N TYR A 30 31.20 15.02 20.44
CA TYR A 30 30.34 15.71 21.41
C TYR A 30 30.43 17.24 21.35
N GLU A 31 31.52 17.77 20.79
CA GLU A 31 31.78 19.22 20.72
C GLU A 31 31.32 19.83 19.41
N ILE A 32 31.32 19.07 18.30
CA ILE A 32 30.83 19.55 17.02
C ILE A 32 29.35 19.93 17.08
N LYS A 33 28.98 21.12 16.57
CA LYS A 33 27.61 21.66 16.61
C LYS A 33 27.13 22.08 15.23
N LEU A 34 25.81 22.00 15.04
CA LEU A 34 25.12 22.78 14.00
C LEU A 34 25.01 24.22 14.46
N ASN A 35 25.24 25.16 13.57
CA ASN A 35 25.19 26.58 13.87
C ASN A 35 23.76 27.13 13.70
N GLY A 36 23.10 27.51 14.79
CA GLY A 36 21.80 28.19 14.75
C GLY A 36 20.61 27.38 14.18
N ARG A 37 19.45 28.03 14.04
CA ARG A 37 18.24 27.50 13.40
C ARG A 37 18.04 28.14 12.02
N ALA A 38 17.32 27.44 11.13
CA ALA A 38 16.93 27.96 9.82
C ALA A 38 16.34 29.38 9.91
N GLY A 39 16.91 30.33 9.16
CA GLY A 39 16.48 31.72 9.13
C GLY A 39 17.24 32.67 10.08
N GLN A 40 18.16 32.16 10.91
CA GLN A 40 19.09 33.01 11.65
C GLN A 40 20.33 33.34 10.78
N ALA A 41 20.97 34.47 11.04
CA ALA A 41 22.23 34.81 10.41
C ALA A 41 23.33 33.87 10.93
N GLN A 42 23.65 32.82 10.17
CA GLN A 42 24.63 31.79 10.55
C GLN A 42 26.06 32.09 10.05
N ALA A 43 26.33 33.34 9.64
CA ALA A 43 27.61 33.77 9.08
C ALA A 43 28.17 32.82 7.99
N GLY A 44 27.33 32.13 7.22
CA GLY A 44 27.79 31.19 6.18
C GLY A 44 28.58 29.99 6.72
N VAL A 45 28.25 29.55 7.94
CA VAL A 45 28.82 28.35 8.57
C VAL A 45 27.67 27.54 9.15
N ASP A 46 27.46 26.32 8.67
CA ASP A 46 26.35 25.45 9.10
C ASP A 46 26.77 24.49 10.22
N VAL A 47 28.04 24.08 10.25
CA VAL A 47 28.62 23.21 11.29
C VAL A 47 29.94 23.80 11.76
N TYR A 48 30.26 23.71 13.05
CA TYR A 48 31.56 24.15 13.57
C TYR A 48 32.02 23.34 14.77
N ALA A 49 33.34 23.30 14.97
CA ALA A 49 34.02 22.77 16.15
C ALA A 49 35.47 23.29 16.22
N ILE A 50 36.16 23.00 17.31
CA ILE A 50 37.63 23.03 17.36
C ILE A 50 38.09 21.57 17.21
N PRO A 51 38.80 21.17 16.14
CA PRO A 51 39.28 19.80 16.01
C PRO A 51 40.22 19.39 17.14
N GLU A 52 40.31 18.09 17.43
CA GLU A 52 41.22 17.60 18.48
C GLU A 52 42.67 17.98 18.17
N GLY A 53 43.33 18.68 19.10
CA GLY A 53 44.71 19.15 18.96
C GLY A 53 44.86 20.55 18.35
N GLU A 54 43.76 21.16 17.88
CA GLU A 54 43.74 22.54 17.39
C GLU A 54 43.29 23.51 18.49
N ASN A 55 43.50 24.81 18.27
CA ASN A 55 43.11 25.87 19.22
C ASN A 55 42.17 26.93 18.63
N ALA A 56 41.71 26.73 17.40
CA ALA A 56 40.87 27.67 16.67
C ALA A 56 39.71 26.95 15.98
N TYR A 57 38.61 27.67 15.76
CA TYR A 57 37.41 27.10 15.16
C TYR A 57 37.60 26.75 13.69
N TRP A 58 37.07 25.61 13.30
CA TRP A 58 36.88 25.19 11.92
C TRP A 58 35.39 25.16 11.63
N GLY A 59 35.00 25.71 10.49
CA GLY A 59 33.61 25.80 10.04
C GLY A 59 33.38 24.96 8.79
N ILE A 60 32.16 24.48 8.61
CA ILE A 60 31.69 23.78 7.41
C ILE A 60 30.46 24.51 6.87
N GLN A 61 30.49 24.88 5.60
CA GLN A 61 29.32 25.30 4.83
C GLN A 61 28.88 24.12 3.95
N CYS A 62 27.66 23.64 4.19
CA CYS A 62 27.00 22.59 3.47
C CYS A 62 26.19 23.18 2.30
N LYS A 63 26.33 22.60 1.11
CA LYS A 63 25.51 22.94 -0.07
C LYS A 63 25.00 21.70 -0.77
N LEU A 64 23.69 21.45 -0.62
CA LEU A 64 22.98 20.43 -1.37
C LEU A 64 22.75 20.93 -2.81
N LYS A 65 23.17 20.14 -3.80
CA LYS A 65 22.89 20.35 -5.22
C LYS A 65 22.15 19.11 -5.76
N ASP A 66 21.13 19.36 -6.59
CA ASP A 66 20.26 18.34 -7.16
C ASP A 66 20.96 17.63 -8.34
N GLU A 67 20.88 16.30 -8.40
CA GLU A 67 21.44 15.50 -9.49
C GLU A 67 20.76 15.77 -10.84
N SER A 68 19.46 16.10 -10.83
CA SER A 68 18.69 16.34 -12.04
C SER A 68 19.14 17.58 -12.82
N THR A 69 19.78 18.53 -12.13
CA THR A 69 20.23 19.80 -12.71
C THR A 69 21.73 19.85 -12.96
N ASN A 70 22.48 18.84 -12.51
CA ASN A 70 23.95 18.79 -12.50
C ASN A 70 24.58 20.10 -11.99
N ALA A 71 23.89 20.78 -11.06
CA ALA A 71 24.23 22.13 -10.64
C ALA A 71 25.55 22.13 -9.85
N GLN A 72 26.50 22.94 -10.31
CA GLN A 72 27.79 23.12 -9.65
C GLN A 72 27.79 24.31 -8.70
N LEU A 73 28.77 24.37 -7.81
CA LEU A 73 29.11 25.58 -7.07
C LEU A 73 29.76 26.59 -8.03
N THR A 74 29.31 27.84 -7.99
CA THR A 74 29.93 28.92 -8.80
C THR A 74 30.97 29.69 -8.00
N GLU A 75 31.89 30.35 -8.69
CA GLU A 75 32.88 31.23 -8.05
C GLU A 75 32.22 32.35 -7.22
N ALA A 76 31.13 32.93 -7.73
CA ALA A 76 30.36 33.95 -7.04
C ALA A 76 29.71 33.41 -5.74
N GLU A 77 29.16 32.19 -5.79
CA GLU A 77 28.64 31.53 -4.59
C GLU A 77 29.75 31.30 -3.56
N ILE A 78 30.91 30.78 -3.98
CA ILE A 78 32.05 30.53 -3.09
C ILE A 78 32.53 31.83 -2.44
N ALA A 79 32.71 32.90 -3.23
CA ALA A 79 33.13 34.20 -2.72
C ALA A 79 32.13 34.77 -1.72
N ALA A 80 30.83 34.63 -2.00
CA ALA A 80 29.78 35.09 -1.10
C ALA A 80 29.76 34.32 0.23
N GLU A 81 29.92 32.99 0.20
CA GLU A 81 29.98 32.21 1.44
C GLU A 81 31.26 32.49 2.24
N LEU A 82 32.41 32.66 1.57
CA LEU A 82 33.65 33.05 2.24
C LEU A 82 33.53 34.42 2.93
N ALA A 83 32.90 35.40 2.26
CA ALA A 83 32.69 36.72 2.82
C ALA A 83 31.82 36.67 4.10
N LYS A 84 30.79 35.81 4.12
CA LYS A 84 30.00 35.57 5.33
C LYS A 84 30.82 34.87 6.41
N ALA A 85 31.58 33.83 6.05
CA ALA A 85 32.38 33.05 7.00
C ALA A 85 33.47 33.88 7.69
N ARG A 86 33.96 34.95 7.06
CA ARG A 86 34.88 35.92 7.69
C ARG A 86 34.24 36.72 8.83
N MET A 87 32.92 36.80 8.86
CA MET A 87 32.16 37.44 9.94
C MET A 87 31.86 36.47 11.10
N PHE A 88 32.31 35.22 11.02
CA PHE A 88 32.13 34.26 12.10
C PHE A 88 33.00 34.64 13.31
N GLU A 89 32.39 34.73 14.49
CA GLU A 89 33.07 35.10 15.73
C GLU A 89 33.00 33.96 16.76
N PRO A 90 34.15 33.52 17.32
CA PRO A 90 35.53 33.95 17.01
C PRO A 90 36.00 33.52 15.60
N PRO A 91 37.02 34.19 15.01
CA PRO A 91 37.47 33.91 13.64
C PRO A 91 37.81 32.44 13.38
N LEU A 92 37.44 31.95 12.19
CA LEU A 92 37.78 30.60 11.74
C LEU A 92 39.25 30.51 11.30
N ALA A 93 39.91 29.40 11.64
CA ALA A 93 41.18 29.01 11.02
C ALA A 93 40.97 28.32 9.67
N VAL A 94 39.90 27.52 9.55
CA VAL A 94 39.57 26.75 8.34
C VAL A 94 38.07 26.82 8.04
N LEU A 95 37.74 27.00 6.76
CA LEU A 95 36.40 26.86 6.20
C LEU A 95 36.38 25.67 5.23
N VAL A 96 35.52 24.71 5.50
CA VAL A 96 35.24 23.57 4.62
C VAL A 96 33.97 23.85 3.82
N LEU A 97 34.07 23.82 2.50
CA LEU A 97 32.93 23.85 1.59
C LEU A 97 32.56 22.41 1.25
N ALA A 98 31.50 21.89 1.86
CA ALA A 98 31.00 20.54 1.63
C ALA A 98 29.81 20.58 0.67
N THR A 99 29.86 19.80 -0.41
CA THR A 99 28.77 19.77 -1.41
C THR A 99 28.43 18.37 -1.91
N THR A 100 27.16 18.17 -2.24
CA THR A 100 26.69 16.94 -2.91
C THR A 100 26.89 16.97 -4.43
N ALA A 101 27.45 18.05 -4.98
CA ALA A 101 27.88 18.08 -6.37
C ALA A 101 29.05 17.10 -6.59
N ASN A 102 29.11 16.53 -7.80
CA ASN A 102 30.22 15.69 -8.21
C ASN A 102 31.47 16.55 -8.43
N LYS A 103 32.63 15.92 -8.35
CA LYS A 103 33.93 16.59 -8.49
C LYS A 103 34.10 17.23 -9.87
N ASP A 104 34.57 18.48 -9.89
CA ASP A 104 34.84 19.24 -11.12
C ASP A 104 36.21 19.94 -11.04
N VAL A 105 37.05 19.71 -12.05
CA VAL A 105 38.40 20.28 -12.16
C VAL A 105 38.35 21.81 -12.19
N ALA A 106 37.32 22.40 -12.82
CA ALA A 106 37.16 23.85 -12.85
C ALA A 106 36.88 24.41 -11.44
N LEU A 107 35.99 23.75 -10.70
CA LEU A 107 35.64 24.10 -9.32
C LEU A 107 36.85 24.00 -8.38
N GLU A 108 37.62 22.91 -8.46
CA GLU A 108 38.83 22.76 -7.65
C GLU A 108 39.87 23.85 -7.94
N ARG A 109 40.05 24.21 -9.22
CA ARG A 109 40.96 25.30 -9.61
C ARG A 109 40.53 26.63 -9.01
N ILE A 110 39.22 26.91 -9.02
CA ILE A 110 38.66 28.12 -8.41
C ILE A 110 38.93 28.12 -6.90
N VAL A 111 38.62 27.04 -6.19
CA VAL A 111 38.82 26.96 -4.73
C VAL A 111 40.30 27.10 -4.35
N ARG A 112 41.23 26.51 -5.10
CA ARG A 112 42.68 26.71 -4.88
C ARG A 112 43.09 28.18 -4.98
N GLY A 113 42.52 28.92 -5.93
CA GLY A 113 42.75 30.37 -6.06
C GLY A 113 42.17 31.16 -4.90
N VAL A 114 40.92 30.87 -4.53
CA VAL A 114 40.22 31.50 -3.40
C VAL A 114 40.94 31.26 -2.07
N ASP A 115 41.44 30.04 -1.85
CA ASP A 115 42.19 29.66 -0.65
C ASP A 115 43.50 30.46 -0.52
N LEU A 116 44.26 30.61 -1.62
CA LEU A 116 45.47 31.45 -1.63
C LEU A 116 45.17 32.92 -1.36
N ALA A 117 44.10 33.47 -1.96
CA ALA A 117 43.68 34.84 -1.72
C ALA A 117 43.23 35.05 -0.26
N SER A 118 42.41 34.14 0.27
CA SER A 118 41.91 34.18 1.64
C SER A 118 43.04 34.25 2.65
N ARG A 119 44.02 33.35 2.53
CA ARG A 119 45.18 33.33 3.45
C ARG A 119 46.06 34.56 3.35
N ARG A 120 46.24 35.15 2.15
CA ARG A 120 47.01 36.39 1.97
C ARG A 120 46.38 37.57 2.69
N GLU A 121 45.06 37.57 2.82
CA GLU A 121 44.28 38.61 3.49
C GLU A 121 44.07 38.33 4.99
N GLY A 122 44.70 37.29 5.54
CA GLY A 122 44.52 36.87 6.94
C GLY A 122 43.20 36.16 7.22
N GLY A 123 42.47 35.73 6.18
CA GLY A 123 41.27 34.93 6.29
C GLY A 123 41.54 33.43 6.50
N PRO A 124 40.48 32.62 6.67
CA PRO A 124 40.62 31.18 6.90
C PRO A 124 41.20 30.46 5.68
N LYS A 125 41.86 29.33 5.92
CA LYS A 125 42.15 28.33 4.88
C LYS A 125 40.83 27.77 4.35
N VAL A 126 40.70 27.62 3.03
CA VAL A 126 39.50 27.09 2.38
C VAL A 126 39.75 25.69 1.83
N LEU A 127 38.88 24.74 2.18
CA LEU A 127 38.91 23.36 1.71
C LEU A 127 37.61 23.04 0.96
N LEU A 128 37.67 22.17 -0.05
CA LEU A 128 36.51 21.67 -0.79
C LEU A 128 36.39 20.16 -0.60
N TYR A 129 35.18 19.70 -0.29
CA TYR A 129 34.80 18.28 -0.30
C TYR A 129 33.56 18.10 -1.15
N CYS A 130 33.74 17.52 -2.34
CA CYS A 130 32.65 17.10 -3.21
C CYS A 130 32.07 15.76 -2.75
N TRP A 131 30.97 15.32 -3.35
CA TRP A 131 30.29 14.09 -2.92
C TRP A 131 31.23 12.87 -2.90
N ASP A 132 32.06 12.71 -3.91
CA ASP A 132 33.00 11.58 -4.00
C ASP A 132 34.07 11.63 -2.89
N ASP A 133 34.50 12.82 -2.49
CA ASP A 133 35.43 12.99 -1.36
C ASP A 133 34.74 12.65 -0.03
N ILE A 134 33.48 13.05 0.14
CA ILE A 134 32.66 12.74 1.32
C ILE A 134 32.41 11.23 1.42
N VAL A 135 32.11 10.56 0.31
CA VAL A 135 31.97 9.09 0.26
C VAL A 135 33.29 8.43 0.61
N GLY A 136 34.41 8.92 0.08
CA GLY A 136 35.75 8.43 0.43
C GLY A 136 36.08 8.60 1.93
N LEU A 137 35.64 9.70 2.55
CA LEU A 137 35.73 9.89 3.99
C LEU A 137 34.83 8.91 4.74
N LEU A 138 33.56 8.74 4.35
CA LEU A 138 32.65 7.79 5.00
C LEU A 138 33.19 6.35 4.96
N ASP A 139 33.78 5.93 3.84
CA ASP A 139 34.39 4.59 3.73
C ASP A 139 35.55 4.37 4.71
N GLN A 140 36.23 5.45 5.13
CA GLN A 140 37.30 5.41 6.13
C GLN A 140 36.77 5.52 7.58
N HIS A 141 35.54 5.99 7.76
CA HIS A 141 34.93 6.33 9.06
C HIS A 141 33.66 5.50 9.26
N ARG A 142 33.88 4.25 9.70
CA ARG A 142 32.85 3.20 9.72
C ARG A 142 31.64 3.55 10.59
N GLN A 143 31.85 4.26 11.71
CA GLN A 143 30.74 4.64 12.58
C GLN A 143 29.78 5.61 11.88
N SER A 144 30.31 6.60 11.16
CA SER A 144 29.52 7.54 10.36
C SER A 144 28.86 6.87 9.15
N LEU A 145 29.55 5.95 8.48
CA LEU A 145 28.97 5.17 7.38
C LEU A 145 27.78 4.33 7.85
N ASP A 146 27.94 3.58 8.94
CA ASP A 146 26.87 2.75 9.49
C ASP A 146 25.69 3.61 9.96
N TRP A 147 25.97 4.75 10.61
CA TRP A 147 24.93 5.73 10.97
C TRP A 147 24.17 6.23 9.73
N TYR A 148 24.88 6.59 8.66
CA TYR A 148 24.26 7.13 7.46
C TYR A 148 23.43 6.09 6.71
N LEU A 149 23.95 4.86 6.57
CA LEU A 149 23.22 3.75 5.97
C LEU A 149 21.97 3.38 6.76
N ASN A 150 22.03 3.46 8.09
CA ASN A 150 20.87 3.25 8.95
C ASN A 150 19.86 4.38 8.82
N ALA A 151 20.28 5.65 8.87
CA ALA A 151 19.38 6.79 8.69
C ALA A 151 18.64 6.74 7.34
N GLN A 152 19.32 6.31 6.27
CA GLN A 152 18.72 6.11 4.94
C GLN A 152 17.73 4.94 4.88
N LYS A 153 17.91 3.90 5.71
CA LYS A 153 17.01 2.72 5.77
C LYS A 153 15.87 2.88 6.77
N PHE A 154 16.10 3.64 7.85
CA PHE A 154 15.23 3.80 9.01
C PHE A 154 14.79 5.26 9.17
N SER A 155 14.21 5.83 8.12
CA SER A 155 13.25 6.92 8.34
C SER A 155 12.17 6.34 9.25
N ASP A 156 12.11 6.77 10.50
CA ASP A 156 11.09 6.37 11.47
C ASP A 156 9.70 6.80 10.96
N ARG A 157 9.00 5.86 10.33
CA ARG A 157 7.69 6.10 9.73
C ARG A 157 6.74 4.98 10.10
N PHE A 158 5.57 5.34 10.59
CA PHE A 158 4.45 4.42 10.65
C PHE A 158 3.82 4.35 9.25
N ASP A 159 3.54 3.14 8.79
CA ASP A 159 2.74 2.95 7.59
C ASP A 159 2.01 1.60 7.65
N PHE A 160 0.94 1.49 6.89
CA PHE A 160 0.08 0.32 6.88
C PHE A 160 -0.58 0.15 5.51
N ALA A 161 -0.66 -1.08 5.04
CA ALA A 161 -1.38 -1.44 3.83
C ALA A 161 -2.45 -2.48 4.14
N LEU A 162 -3.64 -2.25 3.60
CA LEU A 162 -4.70 -3.26 3.50
C LEU A 162 -4.84 -3.67 2.03
N ARG A 163 -4.86 -4.96 1.75
CA ARG A 163 -5.01 -5.54 0.40
C ARG A 163 -5.87 -6.80 0.44
N PHE A 164 -6.37 -7.24 -0.72
CA PHE A 164 -6.91 -8.59 -0.87
C PHE A 164 -5.77 -9.63 -1.03
N ALA A 165 -6.11 -10.92 -1.01
CA ALA A 165 -5.15 -12.03 -1.06
C ALA A 165 -4.18 -11.99 -2.25
N ASP A 166 -4.62 -11.48 -3.39
CA ASP A 166 -3.81 -11.30 -4.61
C ASP A 166 -2.99 -9.99 -4.61
N SER A 167 -2.89 -9.32 -3.46
CA SER A 167 -2.28 -8.00 -3.29
C SER A 167 -2.97 -6.84 -4.03
N SER A 168 -4.16 -7.05 -4.60
CA SER A 168 -4.95 -6.01 -5.26
C SER A 168 -5.72 -5.13 -4.26
N GLN A 169 -6.31 -4.05 -4.78
CA GLN A 169 -7.29 -3.23 -4.08
C GLN A 169 -8.74 -3.51 -4.53
N ASP A 170 -8.92 -4.42 -5.49
CA ASP A 170 -10.18 -4.71 -6.16
C ASP A 170 -10.42 -6.22 -6.21
N LEU A 171 -11.53 -6.69 -5.64
CA LEU A 171 -11.90 -8.10 -5.61
C LEU A 171 -13.15 -8.35 -6.46
N LEU A 172 -13.10 -9.30 -7.38
CA LEU A 172 -14.29 -9.76 -8.12
C LEU A 172 -14.87 -11.02 -7.49
N VAL A 173 -16.11 -10.94 -6.99
CA VAL A 173 -16.85 -12.08 -6.45
C VAL A 173 -18.02 -12.46 -7.36
N ARG A 174 -18.34 -13.76 -7.40
CA ARG A 174 -19.41 -14.32 -8.24
C ARG A 174 -20.34 -15.21 -7.42
N PRO A 175 -21.20 -14.62 -6.57
CA PRO A 175 -22.14 -15.37 -5.76
C PRO A 175 -23.13 -16.14 -6.64
N GLU A 176 -23.51 -17.35 -6.24
CA GLU A 176 -24.47 -18.17 -6.97
C GLU A 176 -25.86 -18.11 -6.35
N PHE A 177 -26.86 -17.78 -7.17
CA PHE A 177 -28.27 -17.75 -6.79
C PHE A 177 -29.09 -18.67 -7.69
N THR A 178 -30.17 -19.22 -7.15
CA THR A 178 -31.17 -19.95 -7.91
C THR A 178 -32.37 -19.03 -8.18
N ARG A 179 -32.73 -18.87 -9.46
CA ARG A 179 -33.89 -18.09 -9.90
C ARG A 179 -35.00 -19.03 -10.36
N SER A 180 -36.15 -19.00 -9.69
CA SER A 180 -37.36 -19.69 -10.16
C SER A 180 -38.11 -18.79 -11.14
N ILE A 181 -38.35 -19.29 -12.34
CA ILE A 181 -39.00 -18.57 -13.43
C ILE A 181 -40.23 -19.34 -13.86
N LYS A 182 -41.38 -18.66 -13.84
CA LYS A 182 -42.63 -19.17 -14.39
C LYS A 182 -42.73 -18.82 -15.87
N ILE A 183 -43.06 -19.81 -16.70
CA ILE A 183 -43.27 -19.69 -18.14
C ILE A 183 -44.71 -20.09 -18.45
N TYR A 184 -45.42 -19.23 -19.16
CA TYR A 184 -46.76 -19.49 -19.66
C TYR A 184 -46.70 -20.16 -21.03
N GLU A 185 -47.32 -21.32 -21.19
CA GLU A 185 -47.37 -22.06 -22.46
C GLU A 185 -48.82 -22.31 -22.90
N TYR A 186 -49.12 -22.13 -24.18
CA TYR A 186 -50.42 -22.49 -24.76
C TYR A 186 -50.31 -23.88 -25.43
N PRO A 187 -50.93 -24.94 -24.87
CA PRO A 187 -50.81 -26.31 -25.39
C PRO A 187 -51.73 -26.52 -26.61
N ALA A 188 -51.41 -25.88 -27.74
CA ALA A 188 -51.96 -26.22 -29.06
C ALA A 188 -50.85 -26.59 -30.05
N TRP A 189 -49.79 -27.24 -29.55
CA TRP A 189 -48.71 -27.72 -30.41
C TRP A 189 -48.91 -29.19 -30.78
N THR A 190 -49.13 -29.44 -32.08
CA THR A 190 -49.39 -30.76 -32.67
C THR A 190 -48.15 -31.40 -33.31
N GLY A 191 -46.96 -30.81 -33.15
CA GLY A 191 -45.69 -31.30 -33.73
C GLY A 191 -44.98 -32.39 -32.90
N HIS A 192 -43.90 -32.95 -33.46
CA HIS A 192 -43.12 -34.02 -32.81
C HIS A 192 -42.12 -33.43 -31.79
N PRO A 193 -42.01 -33.90 -30.53
CA PRO A 193 -41.23 -33.28 -29.42
C PRO A 193 -39.81 -32.77 -29.74
N ALA A 194 -39.12 -33.36 -30.73
CA ALA A 194 -37.80 -32.99 -31.19
C ALA A 194 -37.76 -31.72 -32.09
N GLU A 195 -38.91 -31.25 -32.57
CA GLU A 195 -39.06 -30.12 -33.49
C GLU A 195 -39.44 -28.81 -32.79
N ARG A 196 -39.51 -28.80 -31.44
CA ARG A 196 -39.77 -27.56 -30.70
C ARG A 196 -38.61 -26.58 -30.89
N PRO A 197 -38.84 -25.37 -31.44
CA PRO A 197 -37.79 -24.37 -31.54
C PRO A 197 -37.32 -23.98 -30.14
N ALA A 198 -36.00 -23.88 -29.95
CA ALA A 198 -35.44 -23.40 -28.69
C ALA A 198 -35.88 -21.95 -28.48
N THR A 199 -36.73 -21.71 -27.49
CA THR A 199 -37.23 -20.37 -27.20
C THR A 199 -36.14 -19.58 -26.51
N THR A 200 -35.75 -18.44 -27.09
CA THR A 200 -34.92 -17.46 -26.39
C THR A 200 -35.86 -16.46 -25.75
N ILE A 201 -35.86 -16.40 -24.42
CA ILE A 201 -36.69 -15.43 -23.70
C ILE A 201 -35.80 -14.36 -23.08
N LEU A 202 -36.28 -13.12 -23.13
CA LEU A 202 -35.67 -12.01 -22.43
C LEU A 202 -36.22 -11.99 -21.01
N VAL A 203 -35.35 -12.15 -20.02
CA VAL A 203 -35.71 -11.94 -18.62
C VAL A 203 -34.84 -10.82 -18.07
N GLN A 204 -35.44 -9.68 -17.74
CA GLN A 204 -34.74 -8.46 -17.32
C GLN A 204 -33.60 -8.03 -18.29
N GLY A 205 -33.82 -8.18 -19.60
CA GLY A 205 -32.83 -7.81 -20.62
C GLY A 205 -31.75 -8.86 -20.92
N GLU A 206 -31.66 -9.95 -20.16
CA GLU A 206 -30.77 -11.07 -20.46
C GLU A 206 -31.45 -12.11 -21.38
N LYS A 207 -30.76 -12.53 -22.44
CA LYS A 207 -31.22 -13.61 -23.34
C LYS A 207 -30.98 -14.97 -22.68
N VAL A 208 -32.06 -15.62 -22.25
CA VAL A 208 -32.02 -16.99 -21.73
C VAL A 208 -32.51 -17.95 -22.82
N ARG A 209 -31.64 -18.89 -23.22
CA ARG A 209 -31.98 -19.92 -24.20
C ARG A 209 -32.56 -21.13 -23.49
N ILE A 210 -33.80 -21.49 -23.83
CA ILE A 210 -34.48 -22.67 -23.31
C ILE A 210 -34.46 -23.73 -24.40
N ALA A 211 -33.70 -24.80 -24.17
CA ALA A 211 -33.73 -25.98 -25.03
C ALA A 211 -34.81 -26.95 -24.52
N PRO A 212 -35.56 -27.63 -25.41
CA PRO A 212 -36.45 -28.70 -24.98
C PRO A 212 -35.62 -29.81 -24.32
N ILE A 213 -35.88 -30.11 -23.05
CA ILE A 213 -35.22 -31.21 -22.34
C ILE A 213 -36.05 -32.48 -22.58
N PRO A 214 -35.52 -33.50 -23.30
CA PRO A 214 -36.23 -34.77 -23.46
C PRO A 214 -36.39 -35.43 -22.08
N LYS A 215 -37.59 -35.95 -21.77
CA LYS A 215 -37.89 -36.62 -20.49
C LYS A 215 -36.92 -37.76 -20.11
N GLN A 216 -36.18 -38.31 -21.08
CA GLN A 216 -35.19 -39.38 -20.88
C GLN A 216 -33.79 -38.89 -20.48
N LEU A 217 -33.45 -37.61 -20.67
CA LEU A 217 -32.14 -37.03 -20.34
C LEU A 217 -32.00 -36.62 -18.87
N ARG A 218 -33.06 -36.76 -18.06
CA ARG A 218 -33.03 -36.53 -16.61
C ARG A 218 -32.11 -37.52 -15.85
N ARG A 219 -31.59 -38.56 -16.52
CA ARG A 219 -30.70 -39.59 -15.96
C ARG A 219 -29.24 -39.52 -16.46
N ILE A 220 -28.88 -38.56 -17.32
CA ILE A 220 -27.51 -38.46 -17.89
C ILE A 220 -26.97 -37.03 -17.72
N LEU A 221 -27.04 -36.51 -16.51
CA LEU A 221 -26.36 -35.26 -16.12
C LEU A 221 -25.44 -35.46 -14.90
N ASP A 222 -25.23 -36.71 -14.46
CA ASP A 222 -24.32 -37.08 -13.35
C ASP A 222 -22.88 -37.36 -13.81
N GLY A 223 -22.42 -36.70 -14.87
CA GLY A 223 -21.07 -36.94 -15.34
C GLY A 223 -20.56 -35.81 -16.19
N PHE A 224 -19.94 -34.80 -15.57
CA PHE A 224 -18.75 -34.14 -16.09
C PHE A 224 -18.05 -33.38 -14.96
N GLN A 225 -16.96 -33.98 -14.46
CA GLN A 225 -15.92 -33.29 -13.70
C GLN A 225 -15.12 -32.40 -14.65
N HIS A 226 -14.93 -31.11 -14.33
CA HIS A 226 -13.61 -30.45 -14.26
C HIS A 226 -13.76 -28.95 -14.00
N PHE A 227 -13.40 -28.48 -12.80
CA PHE A 227 -12.71 -27.20 -12.59
C PHE A 227 -12.03 -27.29 -11.21
N GLN A 228 -10.81 -27.81 -11.21
CA GLN A 228 -9.92 -27.80 -10.04
C GLN A 228 -9.20 -26.44 -10.00
N HIS A 229 -9.51 -25.60 -9.00
CA HIS A 229 -8.53 -24.82 -8.24
C HIS A 229 -9.16 -23.99 -7.09
N LEU A 230 -9.97 -24.59 -6.20
CA LEU A 230 -10.35 -23.97 -4.91
C LEU A 230 -10.52 -24.99 -3.76
N THR A 231 -9.96 -26.19 -3.89
CA THR A 231 -10.14 -27.27 -2.91
C THR A 231 -8.92 -27.43 -2.02
N GLN A 232 -8.84 -26.67 -0.92
CA GLN A 232 -8.08 -27.09 0.27
C GLN A 232 -8.81 -26.87 1.60
N LEU A 233 -10.14 -26.74 1.60
CA LEU A 233 -10.96 -26.83 2.83
C LEU A 233 -12.29 -27.59 2.61
N ARG A 234 -12.31 -28.56 1.69
CA ARG A 234 -13.42 -29.50 1.52
C ARG A 234 -13.03 -30.81 2.21
N ASN A 235 -13.52 -31.04 3.42
CA ASN A 235 -13.76 -32.39 3.96
C ASN A 235 -14.54 -32.28 5.28
N ASN A 236 -15.83 -31.96 5.18
CA ASN A 236 -16.79 -32.46 6.16
C ASN A 236 -18.11 -32.77 5.42
N PRO A 237 -18.53 -34.05 5.29
CA PRO A 237 -19.66 -34.49 4.46
C PRO A 237 -21.06 -34.11 5.01
N PHE A 238 -21.14 -33.19 5.98
CA PHE A 238 -22.38 -32.72 6.59
C PHE A 238 -22.62 -31.20 6.42
N ASN A 239 -21.76 -30.48 5.69
CA ASN A 239 -21.91 -29.04 5.47
C ASN A 239 -22.50 -28.77 4.09
N VAL A 240 -23.82 -28.58 4.03
CA VAL A 240 -24.46 -27.88 2.90
C VAL A 240 -23.87 -26.47 2.87
N SER A 241 -23.20 -26.09 1.79
CA SER A 241 -22.50 -24.80 1.72
C SER A 241 -23.28 -23.81 0.86
N ASN A 242 -23.51 -22.62 1.41
CA ASN A 242 -24.20 -21.55 0.70
C ASN A 242 -23.25 -20.93 -0.35
N LEU A 243 -23.51 -21.19 -1.62
CA LEU A 243 -22.71 -20.74 -2.77
C LEU A 243 -22.92 -19.25 -3.09
N ALA A 244 -23.91 -18.59 -2.48
CA ALA A 244 -24.06 -17.14 -2.55
C ALA A 244 -23.09 -16.41 -1.60
N VAL A 245 -22.57 -17.10 -0.57
CA VAL A 245 -21.65 -16.51 0.40
C VAL A 245 -20.22 -16.48 -0.16
N CYS A 246 -19.68 -15.27 -0.28
CA CYS A 246 -18.36 -15.01 -0.83
C CYS A 246 -17.34 -14.83 0.31
N PRO A 247 -16.36 -15.73 0.47
CA PRO A 247 -15.24 -15.49 1.39
C PRO A 247 -14.37 -14.34 0.87
N ILE A 248 -13.92 -13.49 1.77
CA ILE A 248 -13.05 -12.34 1.50
C ILE A 248 -11.90 -12.38 2.49
N GLU A 249 -10.69 -12.56 1.95
CA GLU A 249 -9.45 -12.49 2.73
C GLU A 249 -8.85 -11.09 2.65
N LEU A 250 -8.65 -10.49 3.82
CA LEU A 250 -8.08 -9.16 4.00
C LEU A 250 -6.70 -9.30 4.62
N HIS A 251 -5.69 -8.79 3.92
CA HIS A 251 -4.29 -8.81 4.34
C HIS A 251 -3.91 -7.45 4.92
N LEU A 252 -3.55 -7.44 6.20
CA LEU A 252 -3.21 -6.27 7.00
C LEU A 252 -1.69 -6.27 7.22
N THR A 253 -0.95 -5.41 6.53
CA THR A 253 0.52 -5.42 6.54
C THR A 253 1.08 -4.13 7.12
N ASN A 254 2.03 -4.24 8.06
CA ASN A 254 2.81 -3.09 8.50
C ASN A 254 3.92 -2.81 7.47
N THR A 255 3.70 -1.79 6.63
CA THR A 255 4.66 -1.31 5.62
C THR A 255 5.61 -0.23 6.15
N GLY A 256 5.42 0.18 7.41
CA GLY A 256 6.25 1.13 8.11
C GLY A 256 7.53 0.52 8.67
N THR A 257 8.36 1.38 9.24
CA THR A 257 9.60 1.03 9.95
C THR A 257 9.43 1.03 11.47
N ARG A 258 8.23 1.37 11.98
CA ARG A 258 7.86 1.30 13.39
C ARG A 258 6.82 0.21 13.66
N VAL A 259 6.91 -0.43 14.82
CA VAL A 259 5.94 -1.42 15.30
C VAL A 259 4.60 -0.74 15.57
N LEU A 260 3.50 -1.35 15.13
CA LEU A 260 2.16 -0.89 15.47
C LEU A 260 1.68 -1.58 16.75
N GLU A 261 1.58 -0.81 17.83
CA GLU A 261 1.12 -1.28 19.13
C GLU A 261 -0.34 -0.89 19.41
N ASN A 262 -1.04 -1.72 20.20
CA ASN A 262 -2.44 -1.52 20.60
C ASN A 262 -3.36 -1.19 19.41
N TRP A 263 -3.17 -1.92 18.31
CA TRP A 263 -3.83 -1.61 17.05
C TRP A 263 -5.13 -2.39 16.85
N LYS A 264 -6.05 -1.78 16.11
CA LYS A 264 -7.31 -2.38 15.64
C LYS A 264 -7.67 -1.80 14.27
N VAL A 265 -8.41 -2.56 13.49
CA VAL A 265 -8.98 -2.09 12.22
C VAL A 265 -10.48 -2.24 12.24
N GLN A 266 -11.16 -1.16 11.90
CA GLN A 266 -12.61 -1.12 11.74
C GLN A 266 -12.92 -1.16 10.25
N PHE A 267 -13.86 -2.01 9.86
CA PHE A 267 -14.29 -2.20 8.48
C PHE A 267 -15.77 -1.87 8.34
N GLU A 268 -16.15 -1.31 7.20
CA GLU A 268 -17.51 -0.95 6.85
C GLU A 268 -17.76 -1.21 5.36
N PHE A 269 -18.68 -2.12 5.07
CA PHE A 269 -19.11 -2.46 3.72
C PHE A 269 -20.24 -1.51 3.33
N GLY A 270 -19.99 -0.70 2.30
CA GLY A 270 -20.98 0.24 1.79
C GLY A 270 -22.02 -0.41 0.87
N GLY A 271 -23.13 0.29 0.66
CA GLY A 271 -24.24 -0.21 -0.14
C GLY A 271 -25.14 -1.19 0.62
N GLU A 272 -26.12 -1.74 -0.09
CA GLU A 272 -27.02 -2.76 0.44
C GLU A 272 -26.38 -4.15 0.28
N ILE A 273 -26.18 -4.82 1.41
CA ILE A 273 -25.72 -6.21 1.48
C ILE A 273 -26.71 -6.99 2.34
N LYS A 274 -26.85 -8.29 2.10
CA LYS A 274 -27.72 -9.12 2.93
C LYS A 274 -27.10 -9.39 4.29
N ALA A 275 -25.83 -9.78 4.33
CA ALA A 275 -25.14 -10.10 5.58
C ALA A 275 -23.61 -10.10 5.46
N LEU A 276 -22.95 -9.90 6.61
CA LEU A 276 -21.56 -10.28 6.85
C LEU A 276 -21.53 -11.36 7.93
N THR A 277 -20.82 -12.46 7.68
CA THR A 277 -20.72 -13.61 8.59
C THR A 277 -19.26 -14.02 8.82
N ASP A 278 -19.05 -14.90 9.80
CA ASP A 278 -17.75 -15.49 10.16
C ASP A 278 -17.57 -16.90 9.59
N SER A 279 -18.57 -17.40 8.86
CA SER A 279 -18.58 -18.71 8.22
C SER A 279 -19.55 -18.72 7.03
N ARG A 280 -19.39 -19.72 6.14
CA ARG A 280 -20.34 -19.99 5.04
C ARG A 280 -21.69 -20.59 5.49
N GLY A 281 -21.97 -20.63 6.79
CA GLY A 281 -22.98 -21.48 7.44
C GLY A 281 -24.37 -21.52 6.79
N ASP A 282 -25.06 -22.63 7.08
CA ASP A 282 -26.39 -23.14 6.65
C ASP A 282 -27.61 -22.19 6.79
N GLY A 283 -27.41 -20.92 7.17
CA GLY A 283 -28.49 -19.99 7.45
C GLY A 283 -29.09 -20.09 8.87
N LEU A 284 -28.54 -20.90 9.78
CA LEU A 284 -28.89 -20.88 11.21
C LEU A 284 -27.85 -20.13 12.07
N PRO A 285 -28.27 -19.47 13.17
CA PRO A 285 -27.34 -18.80 14.08
C PRO A 285 -26.52 -19.84 14.84
N SER A 286 -25.22 -19.91 14.57
CA SER A 286 -24.29 -20.75 15.33
C SER A 286 -24.20 -20.27 16.80
N LEU A 287 -24.76 -21.07 17.70
CA LEU A 287 -24.56 -20.99 19.14
C LEU A 287 -23.22 -21.68 19.48
N SER A 288 -22.10 -20.96 19.42
CA SER A 288 -20.91 -21.10 20.29
C SER A 288 -19.58 -20.76 19.57
N LYS A 289 -18.98 -19.64 19.98
CA LYS A 289 -17.54 -19.42 20.24
C LYS A 289 -17.37 -17.95 20.69
N PRO A 290 -16.47 -17.65 21.65
CA PRO A 290 -16.12 -16.27 21.96
C PRO A 290 -15.55 -15.62 20.70
N ARG A 291 -16.20 -14.56 20.22
CA ARG A 291 -15.96 -13.97 18.90
C ARG A 291 -14.77 -13.01 18.98
N PRO A 292 -13.67 -13.21 18.22
CA PRO A 292 -12.58 -12.22 18.18
C PRO A 292 -13.02 -10.92 17.48
N ASN A 293 -13.96 -11.02 16.55
CA ASN A 293 -14.48 -9.89 15.78
C ASN A 293 -15.92 -9.55 16.20
N LYS A 294 -16.22 -8.26 16.38
CA LYS A 294 -17.57 -7.76 16.68
C LYS A 294 -18.25 -7.33 15.37
N PHE A 295 -19.30 -8.03 14.97
CA PHE A 295 -20.10 -7.73 13.77
C PHE A 295 -21.35 -6.94 14.14
N GLU A 296 -21.62 -5.85 13.41
CA GLU A 296 -22.82 -5.01 13.53
C GLU A 296 -23.28 -4.63 12.12
N GLN A 297 -24.36 -5.25 11.63
CA GLN A 297 -24.90 -5.04 10.28
C GLN A 297 -23.83 -5.23 9.18
N ASN A 298 -23.30 -4.13 8.65
CA ASN A 298 -22.32 -4.09 7.56
C ASN A 298 -20.90 -3.75 8.05
N ARG A 299 -20.68 -3.79 9.36
CA ARG A 299 -19.43 -3.39 9.99
C ARG A 299 -18.85 -4.52 10.81
N PHE A 300 -17.52 -4.59 10.86
CA PHE A 300 -16.84 -5.41 11.84
C PHE A 300 -15.55 -4.77 12.31
N THR A 301 -15.07 -5.16 13.49
CA THR A 301 -13.77 -4.73 14.01
C THR A 301 -12.86 -5.93 14.22
N HIS A 302 -11.66 -5.87 13.64
CA HIS A 302 -10.57 -6.77 13.95
C HIS A 302 -9.67 -6.15 15.02
N LYS A 303 -9.41 -6.89 16.09
CA LYS A 303 -8.53 -6.49 17.18
C LYS A 303 -7.64 -7.66 17.56
N THR A 304 -6.36 -7.38 17.79
CA THR A 304 -5.38 -8.33 18.33
C THR A 304 -4.70 -7.76 19.56
N MET A 305 -4.17 -8.64 20.41
CA MET A 305 -3.32 -8.28 21.55
C MET A 305 -1.83 -8.24 21.15
N LEU A 306 -1.48 -8.80 19.99
CA LEU A 306 -0.11 -8.83 19.50
C LEU A 306 0.22 -7.55 18.72
N PRO A 307 1.40 -6.95 18.95
CA PRO A 307 1.85 -5.85 18.12
C PRO A 307 2.11 -6.34 16.68
N LEU A 308 1.90 -5.48 15.68
CA LEU A 308 2.24 -5.79 14.29
C LEU A 308 3.64 -5.23 13.99
N VAL A 309 4.63 -6.12 13.99
CA VAL A 309 6.05 -5.80 13.78
C VAL A 309 6.29 -5.37 12.32
N GLN A 310 7.38 -4.65 12.06
CA GLN A 310 7.70 -4.15 10.72
C GLN A 310 7.80 -5.29 9.70
N GLY A 311 7.13 -5.14 8.56
CA GLY A 311 7.09 -6.15 7.51
C GLY A 311 6.19 -7.36 7.79
N ASP A 312 5.65 -7.46 9.01
CA ASP A 312 4.75 -8.54 9.39
C ASP A 312 3.32 -8.29 8.89
N SER A 313 2.52 -9.37 8.80
CA SER A 313 1.15 -9.33 8.29
C SER A 313 0.19 -10.12 9.16
N SER A 314 -1.04 -9.62 9.25
CA SER A 314 -2.18 -10.33 9.82
C SER A 314 -3.23 -10.54 8.75
N VAL A 315 -3.89 -11.70 8.76
CA VAL A 315 -4.94 -12.03 7.79
C VAL A 315 -6.27 -12.15 8.52
N VAL A 316 -7.30 -11.57 7.93
CA VAL A 316 -8.67 -11.64 8.43
C VAL A 316 -9.57 -12.14 7.31
N GLU A 317 -10.31 -13.20 7.59
CA GLU A 317 -11.35 -13.70 6.68
C GLU A 317 -12.72 -13.18 7.13
N VAL A 318 -13.54 -12.73 6.17
CA VAL A 318 -14.94 -12.34 6.35
C VAL A 318 -15.78 -12.93 5.22
N PHE A 319 -17.01 -13.32 5.52
CA PHE A 319 -17.91 -13.92 4.55
C PHE A 319 -19.01 -12.91 4.19
N LEU A 320 -19.03 -12.49 2.93
CA LEU A 320 -19.99 -11.53 2.39
C LEU A 320 -21.14 -12.28 1.71
N LEU A 321 -22.36 -12.03 2.16
CA LEU A 321 -23.57 -12.36 1.41
C LEU A 321 -24.11 -11.08 0.76
N PRO A 322 -23.90 -10.89 -0.56
CA PRO A 322 -24.36 -9.71 -1.26
C PRO A 322 -25.84 -9.83 -1.64
N MET A 323 -26.42 -8.71 -2.09
CA MET A 323 -27.70 -8.73 -2.81
C MET A 323 -27.55 -9.52 -4.12
N PRO A 324 -28.64 -10.13 -4.62
CA PRO A 324 -28.61 -10.92 -5.85
C PRO A 324 -28.63 -10.01 -7.08
N GLU A 325 -27.72 -9.02 -7.14
CA GLU A 325 -27.64 -8.00 -8.17
C GLU A 325 -26.17 -7.63 -8.40
N ALA A 326 -25.85 -7.13 -9.59
CA ALA A 326 -24.50 -6.65 -9.87
C ALA A 326 -24.26 -5.32 -9.15
N ALA A 327 -23.18 -5.24 -8.38
CA ALA A 327 -22.89 -4.07 -7.54
C ALA A 327 -21.38 -3.87 -7.34
N ILE A 328 -20.99 -2.65 -6.97
CA ILE A 328 -19.65 -2.35 -6.45
C ILE A 328 -19.81 -1.96 -4.99
N ILE A 329 -19.23 -2.76 -4.11
CA ILE A 329 -19.29 -2.61 -2.65
C ILE A 329 -17.97 -2.00 -2.17
N PRO A 330 -17.94 -0.72 -1.76
CA PRO A 330 -16.75 -0.13 -1.18
C PRO A 330 -16.55 -0.65 0.25
N VAL A 331 -15.36 -1.17 0.54
CA VAL A 331 -14.95 -1.61 1.88
C VAL A 331 -14.10 -0.51 2.49
N ARG A 332 -14.73 0.37 3.26
CA ARG A 332 -14.03 1.42 4.00
C ARG A 332 -13.37 0.82 5.22
N TRP A 333 -12.14 1.22 5.50
CA TRP A 333 -11.41 0.74 6.66
C TRP A 333 -10.69 1.87 7.38
N LYS A 334 -10.57 1.71 8.69
CA LYS A 334 -9.86 2.64 9.57
C LYS A 334 -8.98 1.88 10.55
N LEU A 335 -7.67 2.03 10.40
CA LEU A 335 -6.66 1.59 11.36
C LEU A 335 -6.53 2.62 12.47
N LEU A 336 -6.56 2.14 13.71
CA LEU A 336 -6.24 2.91 14.91
C LEU A 336 -5.17 2.14 15.70
N ALA A 337 -4.01 2.74 15.90
CA ALA A 337 -2.92 2.26 16.74
C ALA A 337 -2.56 3.34 17.78
N ARG A 338 -1.68 3.03 18.75
CA ARG A 338 -1.32 3.96 19.84
C ARG A 338 -0.89 5.34 19.33
N ASP A 339 0.02 5.37 18.36
CA ASP A 339 0.66 6.59 17.86
C ASP A 339 0.42 6.81 16.35
N TYR A 340 -0.53 6.08 15.76
CA TYR A 340 -0.77 6.10 14.32
C TYR A 340 -2.23 5.79 13.98
N SER A 341 -2.73 6.45 12.94
CA SER A 341 -4.01 6.09 12.32
C SER A 341 -3.93 6.27 10.81
N LYS A 342 -4.65 5.42 10.09
CA LYS A 342 -4.76 5.46 8.63
C LYS A 342 -6.13 4.97 8.23
N GLU A 343 -6.66 5.50 7.14
CA GLU A 343 -7.91 5.04 6.55
C GLU A 343 -7.75 4.85 5.05
N GLY A 344 -8.67 4.09 4.47
CA GLY A 344 -8.68 3.82 3.05
C GLY A 344 -9.93 3.07 2.63
N VAL A 345 -9.98 2.72 1.35
CA VAL A 345 -11.11 2.03 0.74
C VAL A 345 -10.58 0.95 -0.20
N LEU A 346 -11.13 -0.26 -0.10
CA LEU A 346 -11.01 -1.31 -1.12
C LEU A 346 -12.33 -1.45 -1.87
N GLN A 347 -12.34 -2.12 -3.02
CA GLN A 347 -13.56 -2.35 -3.79
C GLN A 347 -13.84 -3.85 -3.97
N VAL A 348 -15.10 -4.25 -3.75
CA VAL A 348 -15.58 -5.58 -4.09
C VAL A 348 -16.60 -5.45 -5.21
N THR A 349 -16.27 -5.95 -6.40
CA THR A 349 -17.20 -6.04 -7.53
C THR A 349 -17.97 -7.34 -7.44
N VAL A 350 -19.30 -7.26 -7.37
CA VAL A 350 -20.21 -8.41 -7.35
C VAL A 350 -20.78 -8.63 -8.74
N ARG A 351 -20.64 -9.86 -9.26
CA ARG A 351 -21.28 -10.32 -10.49
C ARG A 351 -21.99 -11.65 -10.24
N PRO A 352 -23.29 -11.64 -9.87
CA PRO A 352 -24.03 -12.85 -9.57
C PRO A 352 -24.07 -13.83 -10.75
N ARG A 353 -24.15 -15.12 -10.43
CA ARG A 353 -24.46 -16.19 -11.38
C ARG A 353 -25.82 -16.78 -11.01
N TYR A 354 -26.70 -16.93 -12.00
CA TYR A 354 -28.04 -17.47 -11.79
C TYR A 354 -28.16 -18.88 -12.35
N ASN A 355 -28.59 -19.81 -11.50
CA ASN A 355 -29.09 -21.11 -11.91
C ASN A 355 -30.62 -21.02 -12.06
N ASN A 356 -31.12 -21.16 -13.29
CA ASN A 356 -32.53 -20.98 -13.59
C ASN A 356 -33.31 -22.29 -13.40
N ARG A 357 -34.35 -22.27 -12.56
CA ARG A 357 -35.35 -23.33 -12.45
C ARG A 357 -36.64 -22.87 -13.12
N PHE A 358 -37.20 -23.70 -14.00
CA PHE A 358 -38.37 -23.35 -14.79
C PHE A 358 -39.62 -24.07 -14.29
N GLU A 359 -40.69 -23.31 -14.09
CA GLU A 359 -42.04 -23.79 -13.80
C GLU A 359 -42.95 -23.43 -14.99
N TYR A 360 -43.72 -24.40 -15.48
CA TYR A 360 -44.55 -24.21 -16.67
C TYR A 360 -46.03 -24.16 -16.27
N GLU A 361 -46.73 -23.12 -16.70
CA GLU A 361 -48.16 -22.95 -16.49
C GLU A 361 -48.89 -22.96 -17.85
N ALA A 362 -49.86 -23.87 -18.00
CA ALA A 362 -50.64 -23.94 -19.23
C ALA A 362 -51.73 -22.86 -19.24
N VAL A 363 -51.85 -22.11 -20.32
CA VAL A 363 -52.91 -21.11 -20.51
C VAL A 363 -53.99 -21.63 -21.46
N GLU A 364 -55.22 -21.16 -21.30
CA GLU A 364 -56.39 -21.65 -22.04
C GLU A 364 -56.55 -21.05 -23.45
N ASN A 365 -55.90 -19.91 -23.72
CA ASN A 365 -55.91 -19.27 -25.04
C ASN A 365 -54.58 -18.52 -25.31
N PRO A 366 -54.24 -18.25 -26.59
CA PRO A 366 -53.00 -17.55 -26.95
C PRO A 366 -52.91 -16.12 -26.39
N GLU A 367 -54.05 -15.44 -26.19
CA GLU A 367 -54.11 -14.08 -25.65
C GLU A 367 -53.74 -14.00 -24.16
N ALA A 368 -53.80 -15.13 -23.45
CA ALA A 368 -53.42 -15.27 -22.06
C ALA A 368 -51.91 -15.56 -21.86
N LEU A 369 -51.12 -15.66 -22.94
CA LEU A 369 -49.67 -15.76 -22.84
C LEU A 369 -49.09 -14.48 -22.23
N ARG A 370 -48.22 -14.63 -21.23
CA ARG A 370 -47.53 -13.52 -20.56
C ARG A 370 -46.02 -13.72 -20.67
N GLU A 371 -45.29 -12.64 -20.50
CA GLU A 371 -43.83 -12.71 -20.35
C GLU A 371 -43.45 -13.56 -19.12
N PRO A 372 -42.31 -14.26 -19.13
CA PRO A 372 -41.91 -15.04 -17.98
C PRO A 372 -41.74 -14.21 -16.73
N GLU A 373 -42.25 -14.76 -15.63
CA GLU A 373 -42.26 -14.10 -14.34
C GLU A 373 -41.19 -14.71 -13.44
N ILE A 374 -40.35 -13.87 -12.82
CA ILE A 374 -39.43 -14.34 -11.77
C ILE A 374 -40.24 -14.51 -10.49
N LEU A 375 -40.41 -15.76 -10.05
CA LEU A 375 -41.16 -16.07 -8.83
C LEU A 375 -40.32 -15.83 -7.58
N SER A 376 -39.04 -16.19 -7.62
CA SER A 376 -38.13 -15.96 -6.50
C SER A 376 -36.66 -16.05 -6.94
N ILE A 377 -35.79 -15.36 -6.19
CA ILE A 377 -34.34 -15.52 -6.24
C ILE A 377 -33.89 -15.95 -4.86
N LYS A 378 -33.29 -17.13 -4.77
CA LYS A 378 -32.81 -17.74 -3.52
C LYS A 378 -31.33 -18.05 -3.62
N GLU A 379 -30.69 -18.19 -2.47
CA GLU A 379 -29.28 -18.57 -2.38
C GLU A 379 -29.10 -20.01 -2.85
N SER A 380 -28.09 -20.27 -3.66
CA SER A 380 -27.79 -21.64 -4.09
C SER A 380 -27.06 -22.39 -2.98
N MET A 381 -27.46 -23.63 -2.76
CA MET A 381 -26.84 -24.54 -1.80
C MET A 381 -26.06 -25.63 -2.55
N ASP A 382 -24.87 -25.95 -2.05
CA ASP A 382 -24.07 -27.10 -2.45
C ASP A 382 -24.61 -28.32 -1.67
N GLU A 383 -25.40 -29.16 -2.34
CA GLU A 383 -26.04 -30.37 -1.79
C GLU A 383 -25.09 -31.58 -1.73
#